data_AF-K7L4P0-F1
#
_entry.id   AF-K7L4P0-F1
#
_cell.length_a   1.000
_cell.length_b   1.000
_cell.length_c   1.000
_cell.angle_alpha   90.00
_cell.angle_beta   90.00
_cell.angle_gamma   90.00
#
_symmetry.space_group_name_H-M   'P 1'
#
loop_
_entity.id
_entity.type
_entity.pdbx_description
1 polymer ?
#
loop_
_entity_poly.entity_id
_entity_poly.type
_entity_poly.pdbx_seq_one_letter_code
_entity_poly.pdbx_strand_id
1 'polypeptide(L)'
;MPHGLGHFLGIDTHDPGGYLKGLERRKEPGLKSLWTIRDLREGMVITVEPGCYFIDALLLPAMNSPETSEFLNQEAINRFKCFGGVRIESDVCPREIQEIEAVMAGAPWPAKKTSTHVGNGLQILV
;
A
#
# COMPACT_ATOMS: atom_id res chain seq x y z
N MET A 1 -3.00 6.15 12.03
CA MET A 1 -3.45 5.18 11.02
C MET A 1 -3.30 3.76 11.57
N PRO A 2 -4.36 3.13 12.11
CA PRO A 2 -4.26 1.82 12.76
C PRO A 2 -4.32 0.61 11.80
N HIS A 3 -4.70 0.83 10.54
CA HIS A 3 -4.78 -0.18 9.49
C HIS A 3 -3.51 -0.19 8.61
N GLY A 4 -3.41 -1.19 7.72
CA GLY A 4 -2.36 -1.23 6.70
C GLY A 4 -2.53 -0.14 5.65
N LEU A 5 -1.43 0.26 4.99
CA LEU A 5 -1.46 1.30 3.95
C LEU A 5 -2.26 0.89 2.70
N GLY A 6 -2.43 -0.41 2.48
CA GLY A 6 -3.14 -0.97 1.35
C GLY A 6 -2.98 -2.48 1.27
N HIS A 7 -3.55 -3.04 0.22
CA HIS A 7 -3.59 -4.48 -0.04
C HIS A 7 -3.63 -4.76 -1.55
N PHE A 8 -3.30 -5.98 -1.96
CA PHE A 8 -3.51 -6.37 -3.34
C PHE A 8 -4.99 -6.37 -3.69
N LEU A 9 -5.28 -6.04 -4.93
CA LEU A 9 -6.62 -5.94 -5.48
C LEU A 9 -6.68 -6.76 -6.77
N GLY A 10 -7.74 -7.55 -6.94
CA GLY A 10 -7.87 -8.41 -8.11
C GLY A 10 -9.32 -8.87 -8.30
N ILE A 11 -9.53 -10.19 -8.34
CA ILE A 11 -10.88 -10.74 -8.33
C ILE A 11 -11.51 -10.52 -6.95
N ASP A 12 -10.69 -10.65 -5.90
CA ASP A 12 -11.09 -10.32 -4.53
C ASP A 12 -10.67 -8.89 -4.19
N THR A 13 -11.48 -8.19 -3.38
CA THR A 13 -11.09 -6.87 -2.85
C THR A 13 -9.76 -6.96 -2.10
N HIS A 14 -9.62 -7.95 -1.23
CA HIS A 14 -8.36 -8.29 -0.57
C HIS A 14 -7.72 -9.52 -1.26
N ASP A 15 -7.06 -9.29 -2.39
CA ASP A 15 -6.55 -10.34 -3.27
C ASP A 15 -5.46 -11.20 -2.59
N PRO A 16 -5.38 -12.51 -2.88
CA PRO A 16 -4.45 -13.42 -2.21
C PRO A 16 -2.98 -13.16 -2.56
N GLY A 17 -2.08 -13.87 -1.86
CA GLY A 17 -0.64 -13.84 -2.16
C GLY A 17 0.13 -12.70 -1.49
N GLY A 18 -0.48 -11.94 -0.58
CA GLY A 18 0.21 -10.90 0.19
C GLY A 18 1.32 -11.45 1.12
N TYR A 19 1.16 -12.67 1.63
CA TYR A 19 2.13 -13.38 2.47
C TYR A 19 2.42 -14.76 1.87
N LEU A 20 3.53 -14.86 1.13
CA LEU A 20 4.03 -16.13 0.61
C LEU A 20 4.66 -16.96 1.72
N LYS A 21 4.88 -18.25 1.47
CA LYS A 21 5.54 -19.16 2.42
C LYS A 21 6.89 -18.59 2.89
N GLY A 22 7.07 -18.48 4.21
CA GLY A 22 8.27 -17.93 4.83
C GLY A 22 8.25 -16.42 5.06
N LEU A 23 7.25 -15.70 4.54
CA LEU A 23 7.05 -14.28 4.85
C LEU A 23 6.19 -14.15 6.12
N GLU A 24 6.72 -13.48 7.14
CA GLU A 24 6.02 -13.25 8.40
C GLU A 24 5.51 -11.82 8.52
N ARG A 25 4.35 -11.68 9.17
CA ARG A 25 3.77 -10.38 9.44
C ARG A 25 4.53 -9.68 10.57
N ARG A 26 4.82 -8.40 10.33
CA ARG A 26 5.40 -7.46 11.31
C ARG A 26 4.49 -7.35 12.53
N LYS A 27 5.05 -7.11 13.72
CA LYS A 27 4.29 -7.08 14.99
C LYS A 27 4.04 -5.67 15.50
N GLU A 28 4.75 -4.70 14.93
CA GLU A 28 4.69 -3.30 15.30
C GLU A 28 3.29 -2.70 15.00
N PRO A 29 2.81 -1.74 15.81
CA PRO A 29 1.56 -1.03 15.55
C PRO A 29 1.49 -0.48 14.11
N GLY A 30 0.31 -0.58 13.49
CA GLY A 30 0.12 -0.23 12.08
C GLY A 30 0.64 -1.30 11.12
N LEU A 31 1.94 -1.63 11.18
CA LEU A 31 2.57 -2.60 10.26
C LEU A 31 2.01 -4.02 10.40
N LYS A 32 1.57 -4.41 11.60
CA LYS A 32 0.85 -5.67 11.84
C LYS A 32 -0.53 -5.75 11.18
N SER A 33 -1.00 -4.67 10.58
CA SER A 33 -2.28 -4.60 9.87
C SER A 33 -2.07 -4.56 8.35
N LEU A 34 -0.81 -4.61 7.87
CA LEU A 34 -0.53 -4.73 6.44
C LEU A 34 -1.04 -6.06 5.89
N TRP A 35 -1.54 -6.02 4.65
CA TRP A 35 -2.00 -7.20 3.92
C TRP A 35 -0.91 -7.85 3.08
N THR A 36 0.20 -7.15 2.83
CA THR A 36 1.40 -7.71 2.21
C THR A 36 2.67 -7.02 2.74
N ILE A 37 3.79 -7.74 2.69
CA ILE A 37 5.14 -7.19 2.93
C ILE A 37 6.07 -7.42 1.73
N ARG A 38 5.51 -7.78 0.58
CA ARG A 38 6.28 -8.10 -0.62
C ARG A 38 6.78 -6.82 -1.28
N ASP A 39 7.96 -6.88 -1.88
CA ASP A 39 8.38 -5.86 -2.83
C ASP A 39 7.37 -5.78 -3.99
N LEU A 40 7.01 -4.56 -4.37
CA LEU A 40 6.16 -4.31 -5.52
C LEU A 40 6.85 -4.76 -6.81
N ARG A 41 6.08 -5.36 -7.71
CA ARG A 41 6.53 -5.84 -9.03
C ARG A 41 5.53 -5.41 -10.10
N GLU A 42 5.99 -5.31 -11.35
CA GLU A 42 5.12 -5.08 -12.52
C GLU A 42 3.96 -6.08 -12.51
N GLY A 43 2.76 -5.58 -12.84
CA GLY A 43 1.55 -6.40 -12.99
C GLY A 43 0.81 -6.70 -11.69
N MET A 44 1.35 -6.34 -10.52
CA MET A 44 0.57 -6.28 -9.30
C MET A 44 -0.46 -5.15 -9.40
N VAL A 45 -1.59 -5.28 -8.72
CA VAL A 45 -2.52 -4.18 -8.50
C VAL A 45 -2.71 -4.05 -6.99
N ILE A 46 -2.61 -2.84 -6.47
CA ILE A 46 -2.59 -2.56 -5.04
C ILE A 46 -3.41 -1.30 -4.75
N THR A 47 -4.10 -1.27 -3.61
CA THR A 47 -4.69 -0.04 -3.08
C THR A 47 -3.60 0.80 -2.40
N VAL A 48 -3.71 2.12 -2.52
CA VAL A 48 -2.98 3.09 -1.70
C VAL A 48 -4.01 3.89 -0.94
N GLU A 49 -4.17 3.58 0.34
CA GLU A 49 -5.30 4.04 1.14
C GLU A 49 -4.90 4.73 2.47
N PRO A 50 -3.98 5.71 2.47
CA PRO A 50 -3.60 6.39 3.70
C PRO A 50 -4.80 7.06 4.38
N GLY A 51 -4.81 7.02 5.71
CA GLY A 51 -5.87 7.62 6.51
C GLY A 51 -5.43 8.20 7.85
N CYS A 52 -6.09 9.28 8.25
CA CYS A 52 -5.91 9.96 9.52
C CYS A 52 -7.26 10.02 10.26
N TYR A 53 -7.27 9.57 11.53
CA TYR A 53 -8.49 9.38 12.31
C TYR A 53 -8.26 9.80 13.76
N PHE A 54 -9.28 10.36 14.39
CA PHE A 54 -9.30 10.74 15.80
C PHE A 54 -10.11 9.71 16.59
N ILE A 55 -9.45 8.60 16.94
CA ILE A 55 -10.10 7.43 17.57
C ILE A 55 -9.78 7.44 19.07
N ASP A 56 -10.79 7.66 19.92
CA ASP A 56 -10.59 7.75 21.38
C ASP A 56 -9.95 6.50 21.99
N ALA A 57 -10.30 5.31 21.52
CA ALA A 57 -9.71 4.05 21.98
C ALA A 57 -8.19 3.96 21.75
N LEU A 58 -7.63 4.77 20.84
CA LEU A 58 -6.19 4.86 20.58
C LEU A 58 -5.58 6.14 21.18
N LEU A 59 -6.30 7.26 21.11
CA LEU A 59 -5.82 8.55 21.59
C LEU A 59 -5.74 8.61 23.11
N LEU A 60 -6.74 8.07 23.84
CA LEU A 60 -6.75 8.15 25.31
C LEU A 60 -5.56 7.41 25.93
N PRO A 61 -5.23 6.16 25.56
CA PRO A 61 -4.03 5.50 26.07
C PRO A 61 -2.74 6.27 25.73
N ALA A 62 -2.62 6.83 24.52
CA ALA A 62 -1.44 7.56 24.10
C ALA A 62 -1.28 8.89 24.88
N MET A 63 -2.35 9.64 25.10
CA MET A 63 -2.31 10.87 25.89
C MET A 63 -2.02 10.62 27.37
N ASN A 64 -2.28 9.41 27.87
CA ASN A 64 -2.00 8.99 29.24
C ASN A 64 -0.67 8.24 29.42
N SER A 65 0.06 7.99 28.33
CA SER A 65 1.34 7.28 28.35
C SER A 65 2.50 8.29 28.43
N PRO A 66 3.46 8.14 29.36
CA PRO A 66 4.62 9.02 29.41
C PRO A 66 5.50 8.89 28.16
N GLU A 67 5.47 7.76 27.45
CA GLU A 67 6.24 7.52 26.23
C GLU A 67 5.71 8.28 25.01
N THR A 68 4.45 8.74 25.04
CA THR A 68 3.79 9.33 23.86
C THR A 68 3.08 10.66 24.10
N SER A 69 2.68 10.95 25.35
CA SER A 69 1.92 12.15 25.71
C SER A 69 2.64 13.47 25.38
N GLU A 70 3.97 13.50 25.44
CA GLU A 70 4.77 14.69 25.09
C GLU A 70 4.57 15.15 23.63
N PHE A 71 4.21 14.23 22.74
CA PHE A 71 3.98 14.51 21.31
C PHE A 71 2.53 14.95 21.02
N LEU A 72 1.64 14.97 22.01
CA LEU A 72 0.21 15.14 21.82
C LEU A 72 -0.31 16.41 22.50
N ASN A 73 -0.59 17.44 21.70
CA ASN A 73 -1.30 18.62 22.19
C ASN A 73 -2.80 18.28 22.39
N GLN A 74 -3.17 18.04 23.65
CA GLN A 74 -4.52 17.61 24.02
C GLN A 74 -5.59 18.65 23.66
N GLU A 75 -5.30 19.94 23.80
CA GLU A 75 -6.24 21.00 23.46
C GLU A 75 -6.55 20.98 21.95
N ALA A 76 -5.50 20.89 21.13
CA ALA A 76 -5.65 20.77 19.68
C ALA A 76 -6.42 19.50 19.29
N ILE A 77 -6.09 18.35 19.87
CA ILE A 77 -6.74 17.06 19.58
C ILE A 77 -8.23 17.10 19.96
N ASN A 78 -8.58 17.68 21.11
CA ASN A 78 -9.97 17.75 21.58
C ASN A 78 -10.89 18.47 20.59
N ARG A 79 -10.38 19.43 19.82
CA ARG A 79 -11.15 20.11 18.76
C ARG A 79 -11.56 19.19 17.60
N PHE A 80 -10.86 18.07 17.39
CA PHE A 80 -11.08 17.14 16.29
C PHE A 80 -11.71 15.81 16.72
N LYS A 81 -12.03 15.59 18.00
CA LYS A 81 -12.57 14.31 18.49
C LYS A 81 -13.84 13.85 17.75
N CYS A 82 -14.71 14.77 17.35
CA CYS A 82 -15.93 14.46 16.60
C CYS A 82 -15.77 14.51 15.07
N PHE A 83 -14.54 14.71 14.56
CA PHE A 83 -14.27 14.75 13.12
C PHE A 83 -14.36 13.36 12.48
N GLY A 84 -14.10 12.30 13.26
CA GLY A 84 -13.98 10.94 12.76
C GLY A 84 -12.62 10.75 12.09
N GLY A 85 -12.55 10.93 10.77
CA GLY A 85 -11.31 10.81 10.03
C GLY A 85 -11.49 10.84 8.53
N VAL A 86 -10.37 10.84 7.82
CA VAL A 86 -10.31 10.84 6.36
C VAL A 86 -9.43 9.69 5.90
N ARG A 87 -9.88 9.01 4.86
CA ARG A 87 -9.08 8.08 4.06
C ARG A 87 -9.18 8.50 2.60
N ILE A 88 -8.05 8.53 1.91
CA ILE A 88 -8.01 8.71 0.46
C ILE A 88 -7.45 7.43 -0.09
N GLU A 89 -8.19 6.80 -1.00
CA GLU A 89 -7.90 5.50 -1.55
C GLU A 89 -7.80 5.58 -3.07
N SER A 90 -6.82 4.88 -3.63
CA SER A 90 -6.61 4.80 -5.06
C SER A 90 -6.10 3.41 -5.44
N ASP A 91 -6.61 2.90 -6.54
CA ASP A 91 -6.16 1.64 -7.12
C ASP A 91 -5.01 1.92 -8.08
N VAL A 92 -3.86 1.31 -7.83
CA VAL A 92 -2.66 1.52 -8.65
C VAL A 92 -2.07 0.19 -9.11
N CYS A 93 -1.59 0.18 -10.34
CA CYS A 93 -0.81 -0.92 -10.89
C CYS A 93 0.64 -0.41 -11.03
N PRO A 94 1.62 -0.92 -10.25
CA PRO A 94 3.01 -0.50 -10.37
C PRO A 94 3.58 -0.79 -11.76
N ARG A 95 4.44 0.12 -12.23
CA ARG A 95 5.01 0.16 -13.58
C ARG A 95 6.49 0.48 -13.52
N GLU A 96 7.21 0.11 -14.57
CA GLU A 96 8.61 0.49 -14.70
C GLU A 96 8.76 1.98 -14.98
N ILE A 97 9.83 2.59 -14.44
CA ILE A 97 10.08 4.04 -14.56
C ILE A 97 10.07 4.46 -16.04
N GLN A 98 10.69 3.66 -16.91
CA GLN A 98 10.77 3.96 -18.34
C GLN A 98 9.38 4.00 -19.00
N GLU A 99 8.43 3.19 -18.55
CA GLU A 99 7.07 3.24 -19.07
C GLU A 99 6.32 4.48 -18.60
N ILE A 100 6.52 4.88 -17.33
CA ILE A 100 5.96 6.11 -16.78
C ILE A 100 6.49 7.32 -17.55
N GLU A 101 7.81 7.40 -17.71
CA GLU A 101 8.48 8.47 -18.46
C GLU A 101 8.03 8.53 -19.92
N ALA A 102 7.87 7.38 -20.58
CA ALA A 102 7.37 7.32 -21.95
C ALA A 102 5.94 7.88 -22.06
N VAL A 103 5.03 7.47 -21.17
CA VAL A 103 3.64 7.98 -21.16
C VAL A 103 3.62 9.48 -20.84
N MET A 104 4.42 9.94 -19.88
CA MET A 104 4.56 11.36 -19.57
C MET A 104 5.13 12.17 -20.75
N ALA A 105 5.99 11.57 -21.58
CA ALA A 105 6.50 12.17 -22.81
C ALA A 105 5.51 12.11 -24.00
N GLY A 106 4.29 11.60 -23.79
CA GLY A 106 3.23 11.55 -24.80
C GLY A 106 3.17 10.23 -25.59
N ALA A 107 3.90 9.19 -25.17
CA ALA A 107 3.75 7.86 -25.78
C ALA A 107 2.35 7.27 -25.48
N PRO A 108 1.77 6.52 -26.43
CA PRO A 108 0.47 5.90 -26.22
C PRO A 108 0.53 4.82 -25.14
N TRP A 109 -0.54 4.74 -24.36
CA TRP A 109 -0.78 3.69 -23.37
C TRP A 109 -1.94 2.77 -23.85
N PRO A 110 -1.82 1.43 -23.79
CA PRO A 110 -0.66 0.66 -23.34
C PRO A 110 0.56 0.76 -24.24
N ALA A 111 1.76 0.79 -23.64
CA ALA A 111 3.01 0.75 -24.39
C ALA A 111 3.01 -0.51 -25.26
N LYS A 112 3.27 -0.37 -26.57
CA LYS A 112 3.41 -1.54 -27.44
C LYS A 112 4.63 -2.32 -26.95
N LYS A 113 4.40 -3.48 -26.30
CA LYS A 113 5.48 -4.41 -25.94
C LYS A 113 6.20 -4.79 -27.24
N THR A 114 7.37 -4.21 -27.47
CA THR A 114 8.25 -4.66 -28.55
C THR A 114 8.66 -6.07 -28.19
N SER A 115 8.09 -7.06 -28.87
CA SER A 115 8.56 -8.44 -28.77
C SER A 115 9.99 -8.48 -29.27
N THR A 116 10.96 -8.33 -28.38
CA THR A 116 12.31 -8.81 -28.62
C THR A 116 12.23 -10.33 -28.61
N HIS A 117 11.88 -10.90 -29.76
CA HIS A 117 12.27 -12.27 -30.07
C HIS A 117 13.81 -12.29 -30.04
N VAL A 118 14.37 -12.61 -28.88
CA VAL A 118 15.74 -13.11 -28.81
C VAL A 118 15.69 -14.50 -29.44
N GLY A 119 15.86 -14.51 -30.77
CA GLY A 119 16.15 -15.73 -31.50
C GLY A 119 17.47 -16.28 -31.00
N ASN A 120 17.41 -17.36 -30.23
CA ASN A 120 18.30 -18.53 -30.31
C ASN A 120 18.04 -19.46 -29.12
N GLY A 121 17.56 -20.67 -29.43
CA GLY A 121 17.58 -21.80 -28.50
C GLY A 121 16.25 -22.54 -28.46
N LEU A 122 16.20 -23.70 -29.12
CA LEU A 122 15.14 -24.70 -29.02
C LEU A 122 14.65 -24.86 -27.57
N GLN A 123 13.33 -24.77 -27.37
CA GLN A 123 12.69 -25.56 -26.33
C GLN A 123 11.54 -26.32 -26.98
N ILE A 124 11.78 -27.62 -27.12
CA ILE A 124 10.84 -28.64 -27.57
C ILE A 124 9.69 -28.67 -26.55
N LEU A 125 8.47 -28.60 -27.05
CA LEU A 125 7.26 -28.83 -26.27
C LEU A 125 6.94 -30.34 -26.33
N VAL A 126 7.45 -31.10 -25.35
CA VAL A 126 6.87 -32.35 -24.81
C VAL A 126 7.25 -32.47 -23.34
#